data_AF-A0A537N157-F1
#
_entry.id   AF-A0A537N157-F1
#
_cell.length_a   1.000
_cell.length_b   1.000
_cell.length_c   1.000
_cell.angle_alpha   90.00
_cell.angle_beta   90.00
_cell.angle_gamma   90.00
#
_symmetry.space_group_name_H-M   'P 1'
#
loop_
_entity.id
_entity.type
_entity.pdbx_description
1 polymer ?
#
loop_
_entity_poly.entity_id
_entity_poly.type
_entity_poly.pdbx_seq_one_letter_code
_entity_poly.pdbx_strand_id
1 'polypeptide(L)'
;MDLLTKANGPFSQLVNTISRVHPLWYMLIYIAAIPAFGLLYAFGAPHGFYAPYARYEPGGVSDAVQLASSLEGALQRSLGANADREFLIGNWKLDLRSLRVDEVKSNDGSEVSFRIRFSANGVGVLSGASQVGWSAVITVPERPTSAVLLGQNKLLTYRFPDVDFSGYASPFRESNAELFKLVFAEQEYAHERSAPALALISQEEMQFNRYLQGIKGDSSAVSGHTWRMIYVSAVVITTLGLGDIVPVSMEARFLIAAEAIFGIILAGFFLNALAYRASHR
;
A
#
# COMPACT_ATOMS: atom_id res chain seq x y z
N MET A 1 14.79 1.01 -66.05
CA MET A 1 15.58 0.45 -64.93
C MET A 1 16.59 1.49 -64.49
N ASP A 2 16.10 2.68 -64.08
CA ASP A 2 16.94 3.83 -63.74
C ASP A 2 16.15 4.90 -62.95
N LEU A 3 15.30 4.45 -62.02
CA LEU A 3 14.52 5.34 -61.13
C LEU A 3 14.92 5.21 -59.66
N LEU A 4 15.91 4.37 -59.33
CA LEU A 4 16.39 4.15 -57.96
C LEU A 4 17.75 4.80 -57.66
N THR A 5 18.39 5.44 -58.64
CA THR A 5 19.74 6.01 -58.52
C THR A 5 19.77 7.48 -58.07
N LYS A 6 18.63 8.09 -57.71
CA LYS A 6 18.58 9.51 -57.32
C LYS A 6 17.78 9.80 -56.05
N ALA A 7 17.90 8.96 -55.04
CA ALA A 7 17.52 9.35 -53.68
C ALA A 7 18.74 9.96 -52.96
N ASN A 8 19.22 11.13 -53.39
CA ASN A 8 20.17 11.97 -52.63
C ASN A 8 19.40 13.05 -51.84
N GLY A 9 18.32 12.63 -51.17
CA GLY A 9 17.54 13.50 -50.31
C GLY A 9 18.03 13.44 -48.86
N PRO A 10 17.70 14.43 -48.01
CA PRO A 10 18.07 14.43 -46.59
C PRO A 10 17.59 13.16 -45.85
N PHE A 11 16.47 12.57 -46.30
CA PHE A 11 15.93 11.34 -45.74
C PHE A 11 16.82 10.11 -45.98
N SER A 12 17.39 9.95 -47.19
CA SER A 12 18.26 8.80 -47.48
C SER A 12 19.61 8.91 -46.77
N GLN A 13 20.12 10.14 -46.61
CA GLN A 13 21.30 10.42 -45.81
C GLN A 13 21.07 10.08 -44.33
N LEU A 14 19.91 10.43 -43.79
CA LEU A 14 19.50 10.08 -42.42
C LEU A 14 19.44 8.57 -42.21
N VAL A 15 18.75 7.85 -43.10
CA VAL A 15 18.63 6.38 -43.03
C VAL A 15 20.01 5.72 -43.10
N ASN A 16 20.88 6.16 -44.01
CA ASN A 16 22.24 5.61 -44.13
C ASN A 16 23.07 5.88 -42.86
N THR A 17 22.92 7.06 -42.25
CA THR A 17 23.60 7.43 -41.00
C THR A 17 23.14 6.54 -39.83
N ILE A 18 21.83 6.35 -39.67
CA ILE A 18 21.24 5.47 -38.65
C ILE A 18 21.70 4.01 -38.88
N SER A 19 21.72 3.55 -40.13
CA SER A 19 22.10 2.17 -40.47
C SER A 19 23.56 1.83 -40.14
N ARG A 20 24.45 2.83 -40.13
CA ARG A 20 25.89 2.64 -39.85
C ARG A 20 26.20 2.51 -38.35
N VAL A 21 25.30 2.97 -37.48
CA VAL A 21 25.47 2.87 -36.03
C VAL A 21 25.60 1.40 -35.63
N HIS A 22 26.44 1.10 -34.64
CA HIS A 22 26.63 -0.27 -34.18
C HIS A 22 25.34 -0.80 -33.50
N PRO A 23 24.80 -1.99 -33.87
CA PRO A 23 23.56 -2.51 -33.30
C PRO A 23 23.53 -2.54 -31.76
N LEU A 24 24.67 -2.83 -31.13
CA LEU A 24 24.81 -2.82 -29.67
C LEU A 24 24.35 -1.49 -29.02
N TRP A 25 24.51 -0.34 -29.68
CA TRP A 25 24.04 0.93 -29.10
C TRP A 25 22.53 0.99 -29.02
N TYR A 26 21.81 0.52 -30.04
CA TYR A 26 20.35 0.44 -29.99
C TYR A 26 19.88 -0.52 -28.89
N MET A 27 20.57 -1.64 -28.72
CA MET A 27 20.29 -2.59 -27.65
C MET A 27 20.55 -1.99 -26.25
N LEU A 28 21.66 -1.28 -26.06
CA LEU A 28 21.97 -0.61 -24.80
C LEU A 28 20.96 0.48 -24.46
N ILE A 29 20.56 1.30 -25.44
CA ILE A 29 19.53 2.33 -25.26
C ILE A 29 18.19 1.66 -24.93
N TYR A 30 17.84 0.57 -25.60
CA TYR A 30 16.61 -0.18 -25.33
C TYR A 30 16.57 -0.71 -23.89
N ILE A 31 17.67 -1.32 -23.41
CA ILE A 31 17.75 -1.80 -22.02
C ILE A 31 17.72 -0.64 -21.03
N ALA A 32 18.41 0.47 -21.32
CA ALA A 32 18.43 1.65 -20.46
C ALA A 32 17.08 2.38 -20.43
N ALA A 33 16.25 2.23 -21.46
CA ALA A 33 14.92 2.81 -21.51
C ALA A 33 14.00 2.23 -20.43
N ILE A 34 14.18 0.96 -20.05
CA ILE A 34 13.35 0.28 -19.04
C ILE A 34 13.38 1.00 -17.68
N PRO A 35 14.54 1.16 -16.99
CA PRO A 35 14.57 1.90 -15.74
C PRO A 35 14.22 3.38 -15.93
N ALA A 36 14.52 3.98 -17.10
CA ALA A 36 14.21 5.38 -17.36
C ALA A 36 12.70 5.64 -17.42
N PHE A 37 11.95 4.87 -18.21
CA PHE A 37 10.50 4.96 -18.28
C PHE A 37 9.84 4.52 -16.97
N GLY A 38 10.34 3.47 -16.31
CA GLY A 38 9.85 3.10 -14.98
C GLY A 38 9.97 4.23 -13.95
N LEU A 39 11.05 5.01 -13.97
CA LEU A 39 11.18 6.21 -13.11
C LEU A 39 10.24 7.34 -13.58
N LEU A 40 10.08 7.55 -14.89
CA LEU A 40 9.11 8.52 -15.41
C LEU A 40 7.67 8.18 -14.99
N TYR A 41 7.31 6.91 -14.94
CA TYR A 41 6.00 6.47 -14.46
C TYR A 41 5.85 6.76 -12.97
N ALA A 42 6.85 6.40 -12.17
CA ALA A 42 6.82 6.58 -10.72
C ALA A 42 6.69 8.04 -10.28
N PHE A 43 7.30 8.98 -11.01
CA PHE A 43 7.28 10.40 -10.65
C PHE A 43 6.32 11.25 -11.48
N GLY A 44 6.10 10.89 -12.74
CA GLY A 44 5.24 11.63 -13.66
C GLY A 44 3.76 11.24 -13.56
N ALA A 45 3.45 10.02 -13.13
CA ALA A 45 2.09 9.54 -12.94
C ALA A 45 1.95 8.60 -11.73
N PRO A 46 2.33 9.04 -10.50
CA PRO A 46 2.38 8.17 -9.32
C PRO A 46 1.04 7.47 -9.03
N HIS A 47 -0.06 8.23 -9.05
CA HIS A 47 -1.42 7.72 -8.82
C HIS A 47 -2.12 7.23 -10.10
N GLY A 48 -1.40 7.18 -11.23
CA GLY A 48 -1.96 6.93 -12.55
C GLY A 48 -2.17 5.46 -12.90
N PHE A 49 -1.79 4.55 -12.00
CA PHE A 49 -1.77 3.11 -12.23
C PHE A 49 -2.60 2.34 -11.20
N TYR A 50 -3.44 1.45 -11.72
CA TYR A 50 -4.24 0.52 -10.93
C TYR A 50 -3.53 -0.83 -10.81
N ALA A 51 -3.30 -1.30 -9.58
CA ALA A 51 -2.58 -2.53 -9.26
C ALA A 51 -3.33 -3.33 -8.17
N PRO A 52 -4.36 -4.12 -8.53
CA PRO A 52 -5.24 -4.79 -7.56
C PRO A 52 -4.52 -5.87 -6.74
N TYR A 53 -3.43 -6.44 -7.26
CA TYR A 53 -2.66 -7.48 -6.60
C TYR A 53 -1.55 -6.94 -5.70
N ALA A 54 -1.30 -5.62 -5.69
CA ALA A 54 -0.24 -5.01 -4.89
C ALA A 54 -0.35 -5.32 -3.38
N ARG A 55 -1.58 -5.54 -2.89
CA ARG A 55 -1.86 -5.93 -1.51
C ARG A 55 -1.29 -7.29 -1.10
N TYR A 56 -1.02 -8.17 -2.06
CA TYR A 56 -0.45 -9.50 -1.82
C TYR A 56 1.06 -9.55 -2.02
N GLU A 57 1.65 -8.47 -2.53
CA GLU A 57 3.08 -8.37 -2.73
C GLU A 57 3.81 -8.14 -1.39
N PRO A 58 5.11 -8.44 -1.29
CA PRO A 58 5.88 -8.22 -0.05
C PRO A 58 5.77 -6.79 0.50
N GLY A 59 5.66 -5.80 -0.38
CA GLY A 59 5.42 -4.40 -0.02
C GLY A 59 4.07 -4.20 0.69
N GLY A 60 2.97 -4.72 0.12
CA GLY A 60 1.64 -4.63 0.72
C GLY A 60 1.52 -5.38 2.04
N VAL A 61 2.17 -6.54 2.16
CA VAL A 61 2.25 -7.29 3.42
C VAL A 61 3.01 -6.48 4.48
N SER A 62 4.14 -5.86 4.11
CA SER A 62 4.89 -4.97 5.00
C SER A 62 4.06 -3.76 5.44
N ASP A 63 3.29 -3.15 4.55
CA ASP A 63 2.43 -2.01 4.88
C ASP A 63 1.35 -2.38 5.91
N ALA A 64 0.78 -3.58 5.81
CA ALA A 64 -0.18 -4.09 6.80
C ALA A 64 0.47 -4.26 8.19
N VAL A 65 1.71 -4.77 8.24
CA VAL A 65 2.47 -4.93 9.50
C VAL A 65 2.86 -3.57 10.11
N GLN A 66 3.24 -2.61 9.27
CA GLN A 66 3.52 -1.25 9.71
C GLN A 66 2.27 -0.59 10.27
N LEU A 67 1.12 -0.76 9.61
CA LEU A 67 -0.17 -0.27 10.12
C LEU A 67 -0.54 -0.96 11.45
N ALA A 68 -0.32 -2.27 11.59
CA ALA A 68 -0.55 -2.97 12.85
C ALA A 68 0.26 -2.35 14.01
N SER A 69 1.55 -2.10 13.77
CA SER A 69 2.44 -1.46 14.75
C SER A 69 2.01 -0.03 15.10
N SER A 70 1.52 0.70 14.10
CA SER A 70 0.98 2.06 14.23
C SER A 70 -0.30 2.10 15.09
N LEU A 71 -1.24 1.19 14.79
CA LEU A 71 -2.46 1.00 15.56
C LEU A 71 -2.16 0.55 16.99
N GLU A 72 -1.21 -0.36 17.17
CA GLU A 72 -0.77 -0.80 18.49
C GLU A 72 -0.28 0.39 19.33
N GLY A 73 0.59 1.24 18.76
CA GLY A 73 1.06 2.46 19.41
C GLY A 73 -0.07 3.43 19.74
N ALA A 74 -1.05 3.59 18.85
CA ALA A 74 -2.23 4.44 19.10
C ALA A 74 -3.07 3.93 20.28
N LEU A 75 -3.34 2.63 20.32
CA LEU A 75 -4.12 2.00 21.39
C LEU A 75 -3.38 2.00 22.72
N GLN A 76 -2.08 1.73 22.73
CA GLN A 76 -1.26 1.82 23.94
C GLN A 76 -1.25 3.24 24.52
N ARG A 77 -1.23 4.28 23.67
CA ARG A 77 -1.35 5.67 24.14
C ARG A 77 -2.72 5.97 24.73
N SER A 78 -3.79 5.50 24.09
CA SER A 78 -5.16 5.67 24.62
C SER A 78 -5.33 4.96 25.97
N LEU A 79 -4.76 3.76 26.09
CA LEU A 79 -4.78 2.96 27.31
C LEU A 79 -3.87 3.50 28.40
N GLY A 80 -2.92 4.39 28.10
CA GLY A 80 -1.81 4.76 28.99
C GLY A 80 -2.20 5.14 30.43
N ALA A 81 -3.27 5.92 30.61
CA ALA A 81 -3.77 6.28 31.95
C ALA A 81 -4.38 5.10 32.74
N ASN A 82 -4.76 4.04 32.03
CA ASN A 82 -5.42 2.84 32.54
C ASN A 82 -4.55 1.58 32.43
N ALA A 83 -3.30 1.69 31.96
CA ALA A 83 -2.45 0.52 31.67
C ALA A 83 -2.07 -0.28 32.92
N ASP A 84 -2.12 0.34 34.10
CA ASP A 84 -1.83 -0.30 35.39
C ASP A 84 -3.08 -0.79 36.12
N ARG A 85 -4.27 -0.59 35.53
CA ARG A 85 -5.52 -1.03 36.12
C ARG A 85 -5.61 -2.55 36.05
N GLU A 86 -5.96 -3.18 37.16
CA GLU A 86 -6.20 -4.62 37.16
C GLU A 86 -7.55 -4.92 36.52
N PHE A 87 -7.55 -5.77 35.50
CA PHE A 87 -8.77 -6.22 34.84
C PHE A 87 -8.89 -7.74 34.94
N LEU A 88 -9.97 -8.21 35.55
CA LEU A 88 -10.25 -9.63 35.79
C LEU A 88 -11.39 -10.09 34.89
N ILE A 89 -11.18 -11.17 34.14
CA ILE A 89 -12.23 -11.87 33.40
C ILE A 89 -12.29 -13.30 33.93
N GLY A 90 -13.28 -13.58 34.78
CA GLY A 90 -13.35 -14.83 35.53
C GLY A 90 -12.10 -15.02 36.40
N ASN A 91 -11.38 -16.13 36.19
CA ASN A 91 -10.14 -16.46 36.92
C ASN A 91 -8.87 -16.01 36.19
N TRP A 92 -8.96 -15.05 35.27
CA TRP A 92 -7.85 -14.56 34.47
C TRP A 92 -7.64 -13.06 34.69
N LYS A 93 -6.43 -12.69 35.11
CA LYS A 93 -5.97 -11.32 35.22
C LYS A 93 -5.29 -10.91 33.92
N LEU A 94 -5.87 -9.94 33.20
CA LEU A 94 -5.29 -9.43 31.96
C LEU A 94 -4.08 -8.54 32.26
N ASP A 95 -3.04 -8.69 31.46
CA ASP A 95 -1.92 -7.75 31.39
C ASP A 95 -2.21 -6.72 30.30
N LEU A 96 -2.70 -5.55 30.69
CA LEU A 96 -3.04 -4.46 29.77
C LEU A 96 -1.83 -3.90 29.02
N ARG A 97 -0.61 -4.04 29.56
CA ARG A 97 0.63 -3.63 28.88
C ARG A 97 1.03 -4.60 27.77
N SER A 98 0.47 -5.80 27.76
CA SER A 98 0.70 -6.81 26.73
C SER A 98 -0.18 -6.65 25.48
N LEU A 99 -0.88 -5.52 25.33
CA LEU A 99 -1.69 -5.21 24.15
C LEU A 99 -0.87 -5.39 22.87
N ARG A 100 -1.36 -6.24 21.97
CA ARG A 100 -0.85 -6.38 20.60
C ARG A 100 -1.96 -6.21 19.58
N VAL A 101 -1.59 -5.70 18.42
CA VAL A 101 -2.45 -5.63 17.23
C VAL A 101 -1.87 -6.54 16.14
N ASP A 102 -2.70 -7.43 15.60
CA ASP A 102 -2.34 -8.29 14.48
C ASP A 102 -3.51 -8.45 13.49
N GLU A 103 -3.32 -9.26 12.44
CA GLU A 103 -4.33 -9.55 11.41
C GLU A 103 -5.01 -8.33 10.78
N VAL A 104 -4.24 -7.24 10.57
CA VAL A 104 -4.74 -6.06 9.85
C VAL A 104 -5.08 -6.42 8.41
N LYS A 105 -6.33 -6.19 8.03
CA LYS A 105 -6.86 -6.45 6.68
C LYS A 105 -7.97 -5.47 6.32
N SER A 106 -8.19 -5.31 5.02
CA SER A 106 -9.36 -4.63 4.45
C SER A 106 -9.82 -5.38 3.21
N ASN A 107 -11.13 -5.53 3.03
CA ASN A 107 -11.69 -6.27 1.91
C ASN A 107 -11.75 -5.42 0.64
N ASP A 108 -12.30 -4.20 0.77
CA ASP A 108 -12.63 -3.28 -0.32
C ASP A 108 -12.10 -1.84 -0.11
N GLY A 109 -11.41 -1.60 1.00
CA GLY A 109 -10.92 -0.28 1.37
C GLY A 109 -11.95 0.64 2.02
N SER A 110 -13.16 0.16 2.34
CA SER A 110 -14.18 0.94 3.07
C SER A 110 -13.98 0.92 4.59
N GLU A 111 -13.33 -0.13 5.09
CA GLU A 111 -13.04 -0.34 6.50
C GLU A 111 -11.73 -1.12 6.69
N VAL A 112 -11.09 -0.96 7.83
CA VAL A 112 -9.95 -1.79 8.27
C VAL A 112 -10.43 -2.66 9.42
N SER A 113 -10.24 -3.97 9.29
CA SER A 113 -10.40 -4.92 10.39
C SER A 113 -9.03 -5.31 10.93
N PHE A 114 -8.90 -5.41 12.23
CA PHE A 114 -7.69 -5.89 12.89
C PHE A 114 -8.04 -6.59 14.20
N ARG A 115 -7.17 -7.46 14.67
CA ARG A 115 -7.36 -8.19 15.92
C ARG A 115 -6.53 -7.53 17.02
N ILE A 116 -7.18 -7.27 18.15
CA ILE A 116 -6.52 -6.92 19.40
C ILE A 116 -6.39 -8.19 20.24
N ARG A 117 -5.28 -8.32 20.97
CA ARG A 117 -5.06 -9.41 21.91
C ARG A 117 -4.31 -8.94 23.16
N PHE A 118 -4.65 -9.54 24.28
CA PHE A 118 -3.96 -9.40 25.56
C PHE A 118 -3.52 -10.76 26.07
N SER A 119 -2.41 -10.77 26.80
CA SER A 119 -2.02 -11.90 27.63
C SER A 119 -2.78 -11.85 28.95
N ALA A 120 -3.06 -13.02 29.53
CA ALA A 120 -3.58 -13.12 30.88
C ALA A 120 -2.80 -14.14 31.71
N ASN A 121 -2.76 -13.86 33.01
CA ASN A 121 -2.24 -14.77 34.01
C ASN A 121 -3.39 -15.28 34.88
N GLY A 122 -3.38 -16.57 35.17
CA GLY A 122 -4.41 -17.19 36.00
C GLY A 122 -4.30 -16.75 37.45
N VAL A 123 -5.44 -16.56 38.10
CA VAL A 123 -5.56 -16.25 39.53
C VAL A 123 -6.36 -17.33 40.26
N GLY A 124 -6.17 -17.42 41.58
CA GLY A 124 -6.80 -18.43 42.42
C GLY A 124 -6.37 -19.84 42.01
N VAL A 125 -7.35 -20.67 41.60
CA VAL A 125 -7.13 -22.07 41.20
C VAL A 125 -6.23 -22.19 39.95
N LEU A 126 -6.16 -21.14 39.14
CA LEU A 126 -5.33 -21.10 37.92
C LEU A 126 -3.99 -20.39 38.13
N SER A 127 -3.58 -20.14 39.38
CA SER A 127 -2.32 -19.47 39.68
C SER A 127 -1.12 -20.19 39.04
N GLY A 128 -0.30 -19.43 38.31
CA GLY A 128 0.87 -19.94 37.58
C GLY A 128 0.60 -20.29 36.11
N ALA A 129 -0.66 -20.33 35.65
CA ALA A 129 -0.99 -20.47 34.24
C ALA A 129 -0.90 -19.13 33.49
N SER A 130 -0.47 -19.16 32.23
CA SER A 130 -0.45 -17.98 31.33
C SER A 130 -1.02 -18.37 29.96
N GLN A 131 -1.82 -17.49 29.36
CA GLN A 131 -2.42 -17.70 28.05
C GLN A 131 -2.70 -16.39 27.32
N VAL A 132 -3.10 -16.46 26.04
CA VAL A 132 -3.80 -15.36 25.39
C VAL A 132 -5.16 -15.22 26.07
N GLY A 133 -5.31 -14.17 26.86
CA GLY A 133 -6.44 -14.00 27.78
C GLY A 133 -7.69 -13.44 27.12
N TRP A 134 -7.50 -12.54 26.17
CA TRP A 134 -8.60 -11.89 25.46
C TRP A 134 -8.18 -11.55 24.05
N SER A 135 -9.11 -11.71 23.12
CA SER A 135 -8.94 -11.24 21.75
C SER A 135 -10.27 -10.76 21.18
N ALA A 136 -10.23 -9.67 20.42
CA ALA A 136 -11.38 -9.14 19.71
C ALA A 136 -10.98 -8.69 18.30
N VAL A 137 -11.86 -8.92 17.32
CA VAL A 137 -11.73 -8.35 15.99
C VAL A 137 -12.45 -7.01 15.98
N ILE A 138 -11.70 -5.96 15.70
CA ILE A 138 -12.19 -4.59 15.64
C ILE A 138 -12.26 -4.16 14.18
N THR A 139 -13.33 -3.48 13.81
CA THR A 139 -13.51 -2.87 12.50
C THR A 139 -13.57 -1.36 12.64
N VAL A 140 -12.86 -0.65 11.77
CA VAL A 140 -12.74 0.81 11.79
C VAL A 140 -13.04 1.36 10.40
N PRO A 141 -13.98 2.31 10.26
CA PRO A 141 -14.35 2.85 8.95
C PRO A 141 -13.23 3.69 8.32
N GLU A 142 -13.20 3.78 6.99
CA GLU A 142 -12.26 4.64 6.25
C GLU A 142 -12.38 6.10 6.70
N ARG A 143 -13.61 6.62 6.70
CA ARG A 143 -13.88 8.03 6.94
C ARG A 143 -13.74 8.36 8.43
N PRO A 144 -13.00 9.42 8.77
CA PRO A 144 -12.93 9.88 10.15
C PRO A 144 -14.30 10.37 10.62
N THR A 145 -14.61 10.14 11.89
CA THR A 145 -15.86 10.59 12.50
C THR A 145 -15.75 12.01 13.03
N SER A 146 -14.57 12.38 13.56
CA SER A 146 -14.27 13.73 14.03
C SER A 146 -12.75 13.96 14.02
N ALA A 147 -12.33 15.22 14.12
CA ALA A 147 -10.92 15.58 14.27
C ALA A 147 -10.78 16.81 15.18
N VAL A 148 -9.77 16.80 16.05
CA VAL A 148 -9.50 17.89 17.01
C VAL A 148 -8.05 18.34 16.87
N LEU A 149 -7.85 19.66 16.92
CA LEU A 149 -6.54 20.29 16.93
C LEU A 149 -5.98 20.35 18.36
N LEU A 150 -4.89 19.63 18.61
CA LEU A 150 -4.14 19.66 19.88
C LEU A 150 -2.96 20.64 19.75
N GLY A 151 -3.23 21.94 19.90
CA GLY A 151 -2.20 22.99 19.90
C GLY A 151 -1.57 23.27 18.53
N GLN A 152 -0.36 23.84 18.51
CA GLN A 152 0.33 24.22 17.26
C GLN A 152 0.70 22.97 16.46
N ASN A 153 -0.15 22.64 15.47
CA ASN A 153 0.11 21.70 14.38
C ASN A 153 0.04 20.19 14.69
N LYS A 154 -0.61 19.76 15.79
CA LYS A 154 -0.94 18.34 16.02
C LYS A 154 -2.43 18.10 15.83
N LEU A 155 -2.78 17.39 14.77
CA LEU A 155 -4.16 16.95 14.51
C LEU A 155 -4.35 15.55 15.08
N LEU A 156 -5.36 15.37 15.93
CA LEU A 156 -5.82 14.08 16.40
C LEU A 156 -7.13 13.74 15.70
N THR A 157 -7.11 12.66 14.94
CA THR A 157 -8.27 12.18 14.18
C THR A 157 -8.93 11.04 14.93
N TYR A 158 -10.26 11.11 15.05
CA TYR A 158 -11.05 10.11 15.75
C TYR A 158 -11.89 9.30 14.77
N ARG A 159 -11.92 7.99 15.00
CA ARG A 159 -12.84 7.04 14.36
C ARG A 159 -13.55 6.23 15.41
N PHE A 160 -14.83 5.94 15.20
CA PHE A 160 -15.56 5.04 16.07
C PHE A 160 -15.38 3.59 15.58
N PRO A 161 -14.59 2.78 16.30
CA PRO A 161 -14.50 1.35 16.02
C PRO A 161 -15.83 0.67 16.30
N ASP A 162 -16.09 -0.39 15.55
CA ASP A 162 -17.12 -1.36 15.83
C ASP A 162 -16.49 -2.71 16.19
N VAL A 163 -17.20 -3.49 17.00
CA VAL A 163 -16.77 -4.81 17.44
C VAL A 163 -17.98 -5.74 17.49
N ASP A 164 -17.93 -6.79 16.66
CA ASP A 164 -18.98 -7.80 16.68
C ASP A 164 -18.73 -8.79 17.82
N PHE A 165 -19.45 -8.58 18.93
CA PHE A 165 -19.44 -9.51 20.06
C PHE A 165 -20.34 -10.74 19.84
N SER A 166 -21.11 -10.83 18.75
CA SER A 166 -22.06 -11.93 18.53
C SER A 166 -21.38 -13.30 18.38
N GLY A 167 -20.16 -13.31 17.85
CA GLY A 167 -19.32 -14.52 17.76
C GLY A 167 -18.71 -14.95 19.10
N TYR A 168 -18.75 -14.10 20.14
CA TYR A 168 -18.25 -14.41 21.47
C TYR A 168 -19.40 -14.89 22.35
N ALA A 169 -19.70 -16.20 22.29
CA ALA A 169 -20.63 -16.88 23.19
C ALA A 169 -20.07 -16.98 24.63
N SER A 170 -19.68 -15.84 25.21
CA SER A 170 -18.99 -15.74 26.48
C SER A 170 -19.94 -15.21 27.57
N PRO A 171 -19.95 -15.81 28.79
CA PRO A 171 -20.65 -15.24 29.93
C PRO A 171 -20.09 -13.87 30.36
N PHE A 172 -18.98 -13.41 29.77
CA PHE A 172 -18.27 -12.19 30.11
C PHE A 172 -18.54 -11.03 29.14
N ARG A 173 -19.71 -11.00 28.48
CA ARG A 173 -20.07 -9.96 27.50
C ARG A 173 -19.96 -8.54 28.06
N GLU A 174 -20.39 -8.33 29.31
CA GLU A 174 -20.29 -7.03 29.98
C GLU A 174 -18.83 -6.63 30.22
N SER A 175 -18.00 -7.52 30.75
CA SER A 175 -16.57 -7.29 30.94
C SER A 175 -15.84 -7.02 29.60
N ASN A 176 -16.24 -7.69 28.53
CA ASN A 176 -15.70 -7.42 27.19
C ASN A 176 -16.05 -6.01 26.69
N ALA A 177 -17.28 -5.56 26.94
CA ALA A 177 -17.71 -4.21 26.58
C ALA A 177 -16.98 -3.14 27.42
N GLU A 178 -16.75 -3.39 28.71
CA GLU A 178 -15.94 -2.50 29.55
C GLU A 178 -14.48 -2.43 29.10
N LEU A 179 -13.87 -3.57 28.77
CA LEU A 179 -12.51 -3.60 28.24
C LEU A 179 -12.40 -2.84 26.91
N PHE A 180 -13.39 -2.99 26.03
CA PHE A 180 -13.46 -2.23 24.79
C PHE A 180 -13.48 -0.71 25.05
N LYS A 181 -14.32 -0.25 25.99
CA LYS A 181 -14.34 1.16 26.41
C LYS A 181 -13.00 1.62 26.98
N LEU A 182 -12.32 0.76 27.74
CA LEU A 182 -11.02 1.05 28.35
C LEU A 182 -9.93 1.22 27.30
N VAL A 183 -9.91 0.36 26.28
CA VAL A 183 -8.91 0.36 25.21
C VAL A 183 -9.06 1.56 24.29
N PHE A 184 -10.30 1.92 23.96
CA PHE A 184 -10.57 2.98 22.99
C PHE A 184 -10.83 4.34 23.63
N ALA A 185 -10.96 4.44 24.95
CA ALA A 185 -11.30 5.66 25.69
C ALA A 185 -12.57 6.37 25.19
N GLU A 186 -13.48 6.70 26.10
CA GLU A 186 -14.68 7.43 25.73
C GLU A 186 -14.33 8.87 25.32
N GLN A 187 -14.67 9.23 24.08
CA GLN A 187 -14.53 10.57 23.54
C GLN A 187 -15.91 11.21 23.38
N GLU A 188 -16.04 12.45 23.84
CA GLU A 188 -17.27 13.22 23.70
C GLU A 188 -17.42 13.72 22.26
N TYR A 189 -18.59 13.45 21.67
CA TYR A 189 -18.98 13.88 20.34
C TYR A 189 -20.44 14.32 20.34
N ALA A 190 -20.74 15.40 19.63
CA ALA A 190 -22.10 15.93 19.44
C ALA A 190 -22.96 16.01 20.71
N HIS A 191 -22.83 17.12 21.46
CA HIS A 191 -23.69 17.48 22.60
C HIS A 191 -23.94 16.32 23.59
N GLU A 192 -22.92 15.98 24.39
CA GLU A 192 -23.00 15.06 25.54
C GLU A 192 -23.10 13.56 25.24
N ARG A 193 -22.86 13.10 23.99
CA ARG A 193 -22.69 11.67 23.71
C ARG A 193 -21.22 11.29 23.75
N SER A 194 -20.88 10.26 24.53
CA SER A 194 -19.53 9.70 24.58
C SER A 194 -19.50 8.34 23.90
N ALA A 195 -18.50 8.10 23.06
CA ALA A 195 -18.26 6.80 22.44
C ALA A 195 -16.78 6.43 22.48
N PRO A 196 -16.44 5.14 22.60
CA PRO A 196 -15.07 4.68 22.45
C PRO A 196 -14.54 5.07 21.06
N ALA A 197 -13.33 5.64 20.98
CA ALA A 197 -12.78 6.12 19.72
C ALA A 197 -11.31 5.77 19.51
N LEU A 198 -10.98 5.28 18.32
CA LEU A 198 -9.59 5.18 17.90
C LEU A 198 -9.05 6.59 17.60
N ALA A 199 -8.07 7.02 18.38
CA ALA A 199 -7.41 8.31 18.26
C ALA A 199 -6.06 8.16 17.53
N LEU A 200 -5.99 8.67 16.29
CA LEU A 200 -4.79 8.61 15.45
C LEU A 200 -4.11 9.97 15.33
N ILE A 201 -2.80 10.02 15.54
CA ILE A 201 -2.01 11.21 15.20
C ILE A 201 -1.79 11.28 13.69
N SER A 202 -1.37 12.45 13.19
CA SER A 202 -1.28 12.71 11.75
C SER A 202 -0.43 11.70 10.95
N GLN A 203 0.64 11.15 11.52
CA GLN A 203 1.45 10.12 10.85
C GLN A 203 0.71 8.78 10.74
N GLU A 204 0.00 8.38 11.78
CA GLU A 204 -0.78 7.14 11.83
C GLU A 204 -2.00 7.24 10.93
N GLU A 205 -2.65 8.40 10.93
CA GLU A 205 -3.73 8.76 10.01
C GLU A 205 -3.29 8.61 8.54
N MET A 206 -2.10 9.12 8.21
CA MET A 206 -1.55 9.00 6.87
C MET A 206 -1.27 7.55 6.50
N GLN A 207 -0.72 6.74 7.42
CA GLN A 207 -0.47 5.32 7.19
C GLN A 207 -1.79 4.53 7.01
N PHE A 208 -2.80 4.83 7.82
CA PHE A 208 -4.14 4.24 7.71
C PHE A 208 -4.75 4.51 6.35
N ASN A 209 -4.73 5.77 5.90
CA ASN A 209 -5.29 6.16 4.61
C ASN A 209 -4.49 5.60 3.43
N ARG A 210 -3.15 5.57 3.50
CA ARG A 210 -2.31 4.96 2.46
C ARG A 210 -2.57 3.47 2.32
N TYR A 211 -2.72 2.75 3.44
CA TYR A 211 -3.07 1.34 3.41
C TYR A 211 -4.40 1.11 2.66
N LEU A 212 -5.45 1.86 3.00
CA LEU A 212 -6.75 1.76 2.33
C LEU A 212 -6.68 2.12 0.83
N GLN A 213 -5.93 3.16 0.47
CA GLN A 213 -5.70 3.50 -0.94
C GLN A 213 -4.99 2.37 -1.71
N GLY A 214 -4.02 1.71 -1.09
CA GLY A 214 -3.36 0.54 -1.67
C GLY A 214 -4.33 -0.62 -1.89
N ILE A 215 -5.25 -0.87 -0.95
CA ILE A 215 -6.31 -1.89 -1.08
C ILE A 215 -7.28 -1.55 -2.22
N LYS A 216 -7.56 -0.26 -2.42
CA LYS A 216 -8.35 0.24 -3.56
C LYS A 216 -7.60 0.19 -4.90
N GLY A 217 -6.35 -0.24 -4.89
CA GLY A 217 -5.54 -0.49 -6.08
C GLY A 217 -4.67 0.68 -6.51
N ASP A 218 -4.52 1.74 -5.71
CA ASP A 218 -3.50 2.77 -6.00
C ASP A 218 -2.10 2.17 -5.80
N SER A 219 -1.38 2.00 -6.90
CA SER A 219 -0.06 1.38 -6.88
C SER A 219 1.02 2.17 -6.12
N SER A 220 0.84 3.49 -5.94
CA SER A 220 1.79 4.37 -5.23
C SER A 220 1.58 4.39 -3.72
N ALA A 221 0.39 3.99 -3.30
CA ALA A 221 0.04 3.88 -1.89
C ALA A 221 0.65 2.64 -1.24
N VAL A 222 1.11 1.67 -2.04
CA VAL A 222 1.78 0.44 -1.61
C VAL A 222 3.30 0.56 -1.74
N SER A 223 4.02 0.11 -0.72
CA SER A 223 5.48 -0.01 -0.74
C SER A 223 5.99 -0.79 -1.97
N GLY A 224 7.14 -0.36 -2.50
CA GLY A 224 7.74 -0.95 -3.70
C GLY A 224 7.23 -0.39 -5.03
N HIS A 225 6.47 0.70 -5.02
CA HIS A 225 5.94 1.37 -6.22
C HIS A 225 6.96 1.54 -7.35
N THR A 226 8.17 2.04 -7.07
CA THR A 226 9.21 2.27 -8.10
C THR A 226 9.58 0.99 -8.85
N TRP A 227 9.76 -0.12 -8.14
CA TRP A 227 10.09 -1.41 -8.76
C TRP A 227 8.92 -1.96 -9.57
N ARG A 228 7.70 -1.73 -9.09
CA ARG A 228 6.49 -2.05 -9.83
C ARG A 228 6.44 -1.28 -11.15
N MET A 229 6.83 0.00 -11.16
CA MET A 229 6.86 0.81 -12.39
C MET A 229 7.98 0.40 -13.37
N ILE A 230 9.13 -0.03 -12.88
CA ILE A 230 10.18 -0.61 -13.75
C ILE A 230 9.72 -1.92 -14.38
N TYR A 231 9.02 -2.75 -13.62
CA TYR A 231 8.38 -3.95 -14.16
C TYR A 231 7.35 -3.61 -15.24
N VAL A 232 6.47 -2.61 -15.00
CA VAL A 232 5.51 -2.13 -16.00
C VAL A 232 6.22 -1.69 -17.28
N SER A 233 7.29 -0.90 -17.16
CA SER A 233 8.08 -0.46 -18.30
C SER A 233 8.69 -1.63 -19.08
N ALA A 234 9.22 -2.64 -18.39
CA ALA A 234 9.73 -3.84 -19.04
C ALA A 234 8.67 -4.58 -19.85
N VAL A 235 7.45 -4.76 -19.32
CA VAL A 235 6.37 -5.47 -20.04
C VAL A 235 5.74 -4.63 -21.15
N VAL A 236 5.78 -3.31 -21.05
CA VAL A 236 5.29 -2.37 -22.07
C VAL A 236 6.27 -2.29 -23.24
N ILE A 237 7.56 -2.01 -22.99
CA ILE A 237 8.55 -1.84 -24.06
C ILE A 237 8.78 -3.13 -24.85
N THR A 238 8.60 -4.29 -24.21
CA THR A 238 8.66 -5.62 -24.85
C THR A 238 7.34 -6.03 -25.49
N THR A 239 6.31 -5.19 -25.43
CA THR A 239 4.97 -5.42 -26.00
C THR A 239 4.24 -6.64 -25.42
N LEU A 240 4.67 -7.14 -24.25
CA LEU A 240 4.07 -8.30 -23.59
C LEU A 240 2.70 -7.97 -23.01
N GLY A 241 2.58 -6.86 -22.29
CA GLY A 241 1.30 -6.33 -21.80
C GLY A 241 0.49 -7.29 -20.92
N LEU A 242 1.06 -7.77 -19.80
CA LEU A 242 0.42 -8.76 -18.92
C LEU A 242 -0.91 -8.29 -18.28
N GLY A 243 -1.10 -6.98 -18.14
CA GLY A 243 -2.38 -6.40 -17.67
C GLY A 243 -2.64 -6.53 -16.17
N ASP A 244 -1.64 -6.94 -15.39
CA ASP A 244 -1.66 -6.98 -13.92
C ASP A 244 -1.56 -5.58 -13.28
N ILE A 245 -0.96 -4.63 -14.00
CA ILE A 245 -0.96 -3.21 -13.67
C ILE A 245 -1.36 -2.43 -14.92
N VAL A 246 -2.34 -1.54 -14.79
CA VAL A 246 -2.92 -0.83 -15.95
C VAL A 246 -3.01 0.68 -15.73
N PRO A 247 -2.80 1.50 -16.78
CA PRO A 247 -2.92 2.94 -16.67
C PRO A 247 -4.39 3.37 -16.62
N VAL A 248 -4.76 4.08 -15.56
CA VAL A 248 -6.11 4.61 -15.35
C VAL A 248 -6.20 6.11 -15.61
N SER A 249 -5.10 6.85 -15.48
CA SER A 249 -5.05 8.29 -15.77
C SER A 249 -4.61 8.59 -17.21
N MET A 250 -4.87 9.82 -17.67
CA MET A 250 -4.48 10.26 -19.00
C MET A 250 -2.95 10.32 -19.15
N GLU A 251 -2.26 10.80 -18.12
CA GLU A 251 -0.81 10.95 -18.06
C GLU A 251 -0.12 9.59 -18.16
N ALA A 252 -0.59 8.60 -17.40
CA ALA A 252 -0.08 7.24 -17.45
C ALA A 252 -0.29 6.60 -18.83
N ARG A 253 -1.47 6.80 -19.45
CA ARG A 253 -1.76 6.29 -20.80
C ARG A 253 -0.86 6.91 -21.86
N PHE A 254 -0.62 8.22 -21.77
CA PHE A 254 0.29 8.90 -22.67
C PHE A 254 1.72 8.38 -22.54
N LEU A 255 2.20 8.22 -21.31
CA LEU A 255 3.54 7.70 -21.02
C LEU A 255 3.74 6.25 -21.50
N ILE A 256 2.72 5.39 -21.35
CA ILE A 256 2.75 4.03 -21.92
C ILE A 256 2.76 4.06 -23.45
N ALA A 257 1.90 4.87 -24.07
CA ALA A 257 1.87 4.98 -25.53
C ALA A 257 3.22 5.48 -26.09
N ALA A 258 3.83 6.46 -25.44
CA ALA A 258 5.13 6.98 -25.81
C ALA A 258 6.23 5.92 -25.70
N GLU A 259 6.26 5.14 -24.60
CA GLU A 259 7.22 4.04 -24.44
C GLU A 259 7.05 2.96 -25.50
N ALA A 260 5.82 2.53 -25.77
CA ALA A 260 5.56 1.48 -26.76
C ALA A 260 6.03 1.88 -28.16
N ILE A 261 5.75 3.12 -28.58
CA ILE A 261 6.23 3.67 -29.86
C ILE A 261 7.76 3.72 -29.87
N PHE A 262 8.37 4.22 -28.79
CA PHE A 262 9.81 4.33 -28.66
C PHE A 262 10.51 2.96 -28.73
N GLY A 263 9.97 1.95 -28.05
CA GLY A 263 10.47 0.57 -28.07
C GLY A 263 10.45 -0.04 -29.47
N ILE A 264 9.34 0.11 -30.21
CA ILE A 264 9.23 -0.39 -31.59
C ILE A 264 10.24 0.30 -32.52
N ILE A 265 10.43 1.62 -32.37
CA ILE A 265 11.42 2.38 -33.16
C ILE A 265 12.83 1.86 -32.90
N LEU A 266 13.21 1.65 -31.63
CA LEU A 266 14.54 1.14 -31.27
C LEU A 266 14.77 -0.29 -31.77
N ALA A 267 13.77 -1.16 -31.67
CA ALA A 267 13.84 -2.51 -32.22
C ALA A 267 14.03 -2.47 -33.76
N GLY A 268 13.30 -1.60 -34.45
CA GLY A 268 13.45 -1.38 -35.89
C GLY A 268 14.86 -0.89 -36.26
N PHE A 269 15.41 0.08 -35.52
CA PHE A 269 16.77 0.57 -35.74
C PHE A 269 17.83 -0.49 -35.48
N PHE A 270 17.66 -1.31 -34.45
CA PHE A 270 18.54 -2.44 -34.17
C PHE A 270 18.57 -3.43 -35.33
N LEU A 271 17.39 -3.87 -35.81
CA LEU A 271 17.27 -4.81 -36.93
C LEU A 271 17.85 -4.23 -38.22
N ASN A 272 17.59 -2.95 -38.50
CA ASN A 272 18.12 -2.27 -39.67
C ASN A 272 19.66 -2.18 -39.65
N ALA A 273 20.25 -1.80 -38.51
CA ALA A 273 21.70 -1.76 -38.37
C ALA A 273 22.36 -3.14 -38.48
N LEU A 274 21.68 -4.19 -37.97
CA LEU A 274 22.13 -5.57 -38.09
C LEU A 274 22.11 -6.04 -39.56
N ALA A 275 21.01 -5.79 -40.26
CA ALA A 275 20.87 -6.12 -41.68
C ALA A 275 21.89 -5.39 -42.56
N TYR A 276 22.12 -4.09 -42.31
CA TYR A 276 23.12 -3.30 -43.02
C TYR A 276 24.53 -3.88 -42.86
N ARG A 277 24.90 -4.32 -41.65
CA ARG A 277 26.20 -4.96 -41.41
C ARG A 277 26.31 -6.34 -42.06
N ALA A 278 25.23 -7.11 -42.06
CA ALA A 278 25.20 -8.41 -42.71
C ALA A 278 25.33 -8.29 -44.24
N SER A 279 24.77 -7.24 -44.86
CA SER A 279 24.86 -7.03 -46.31
C SER A 279 26.20 -6.47 -46.79
N HIS A 280 27.03 -5.93 -45.89
CA HIS A 280 28.35 -5.37 -46.19
C HIS A 280 29.50 -6.29 -45.73
N ARG A 281 29.18 -7.51 -45.31
CA ARG A 281 30.13 -8.61 -45.14
C ARG A 281 30.11 -9.48 -46.39
#